data_AF-A0A7C3UGM0-F1
#
_entry.id   AF-A0A7C3UGM0-F1
#
_cell.length_a   1.000
_cell.length_b   1.000
_cell.length_c   1.000
_cell.angle_alpha   90.00
_cell.angle_beta   90.00
_cell.angle_gamma   90.00
#
_symmetry.space_group_name_H-M   'P 1'
#
loop_
_entity.id
_entity.type
_entity.pdbx_description
1 polymer ?
#
loop_
_entity_poly.entity_id
_entity_poly.type
_entity_poly.pdbx_seq_one_letter_code
_entity_poly.pdbx_strand_id
1 'polypeptide(L)'
;MRKQMFIVSVLFLFSLTQILEANGSNPVNLNLIPCAETLGKGGYSFSTGMYPYSKKESPEDLKNVDIGGFFKELHKVELNSDIWFIPVRITYGITDRLDFTFGGTYATGDTEKVILDYYEIGDQSKKRVYSQMVLDGVMGMKYKIQDVTGNIPALSFGGELQIGYTVDDGLIDETVEDGFPFVASLIYMSGSYDANVISVHGGLGMFVSSKSIQTNQRFDIPIQVGIEVPFGGFAAVIDYNGYKPLSGVGLKNILSGGIRYDISQNSALNASIASVGGFTISLTIGTKSSSASKPIQSAPSLF
;
A
#
# COMPACT_ATOMS: atom_id res chain seq x y z
N MET A 1 -19.87 -29.16 2.63
CA MET A 1 -20.95 -28.98 1.63
C MET A 1 -21.72 -27.67 1.77
N ARG A 2 -22.35 -27.31 2.91
CA ARG A 2 -23.09 -26.03 3.05
C ARG A 2 -22.26 -24.75 2.78
N LYS A 3 -21.00 -24.69 3.25
CA LYS A 3 -20.10 -23.54 2.99
C LYS A 3 -19.66 -23.44 1.51
N GLN A 4 -19.46 -24.58 0.85
CA GLN A 4 -19.11 -24.63 -0.58
C GLN A 4 -20.32 -24.27 -1.46
N MET A 5 -21.53 -24.72 -1.10
CA MET A 5 -22.75 -24.28 -1.78
C MET A 5 -22.99 -22.78 -1.62
N PHE A 6 -22.70 -22.19 -0.45
CA PHE A 6 -22.84 -20.74 -0.27
C PHE A 6 -21.89 -19.95 -1.18
N ILE A 7 -20.63 -20.36 -1.29
CA ILE A 7 -19.64 -19.74 -2.19
C ILE A 7 -20.07 -19.89 -3.67
N VAL A 8 -20.52 -21.08 -4.06
CA VAL A 8 -21.00 -21.34 -5.43
C VAL A 8 -22.29 -20.56 -5.72
N SER A 9 -23.21 -20.45 -4.76
CA SER A 9 -24.44 -19.66 -4.92
C SER A 9 -24.17 -18.16 -5.00
N VAL A 10 -23.19 -17.64 -4.24
CA VAL A 10 -22.76 -16.24 -4.35
C VAL A 10 -22.12 -15.99 -5.71
N LEU A 11 -21.21 -16.86 -6.18
CA LEU A 11 -20.61 -16.78 -7.53
C LEU A 11 -21.66 -16.89 -8.64
N PHE A 12 -22.67 -17.75 -8.47
CA PHE A 12 -23.75 -17.94 -9.43
C PHE A 12 -24.71 -16.73 -9.47
N LEU A 13 -24.99 -16.10 -8.32
CA LEU A 13 -25.76 -14.85 -8.26
C LEU A 13 -25.03 -13.68 -8.93
N PHE A 14 -23.70 -13.61 -8.85
CA PHE A 14 -22.90 -12.65 -9.60
C PHE A 14 -22.90 -12.92 -11.12
N SER A 15 -23.06 -14.18 -11.55
CA SER A 15 -23.18 -14.52 -12.98
C SER A 15 -24.55 -14.22 -13.61
N LEU A 16 -25.56 -13.88 -12.81
CA LEU A 16 -26.94 -13.63 -13.25
C LEU A 16 -27.28 -12.15 -13.48
N THR A 17 -26.39 -11.21 -13.11
CA THR A 17 -26.55 -9.80 -13.49
C THR A 17 -26.15 -9.65 -14.95
N GLN A 18 -27.08 -9.15 -15.78
CA GLN A 18 -26.82 -8.80 -17.18
C GLN A 18 -25.51 -8.01 -17.26
N ILE A 19 -24.56 -8.53 -18.04
CA ILE A 19 -23.29 -7.90 -18.38
C ILE A 19 -23.63 -6.68 -19.23
N LEU A 20 -24.05 -5.58 -18.60
CA LEU A 20 -23.89 -4.27 -19.19
C LEU A 20 -22.39 -3.99 -19.16
N GLU A 21 -21.83 -3.71 -20.33
CA GLU A 21 -20.45 -3.26 -20.53
C GLU A 21 -20.18 -2.03 -19.67
N ALA A 22 -19.82 -2.25 -18.41
CA ALA A 22 -19.20 -1.25 -17.57
C ALA A 22 -17.74 -1.16 -18.00
N ASN A 23 -17.51 -0.64 -19.21
CA ASN A 23 -16.19 -0.20 -19.64
C ASN A 23 -15.93 1.17 -19.02
N GLY A 24 -15.75 1.19 -17.69
CA GLY A 24 -15.15 2.34 -17.01
C GLY A 24 -13.68 2.49 -17.40
N SER A 25 -13.02 3.53 -16.89
CA SER A 25 -11.57 3.72 -17.11
C SER A 25 -10.79 2.48 -16.65
N ASN A 26 -9.61 2.19 -17.20
CA ASN A 26 -8.81 1.11 -16.62
C ASN A 26 -8.35 1.49 -15.20
N PRO A 27 -8.33 0.56 -14.23
CA PRO A 27 -7.92 0.86 -12.87
C PRO A 27 -6.44 1.27 -12.85
N VAL A 28 -6.09 2.38 -12.20
CA VAL A 28 -4.66 2.76 -11.98
C VAL A 28 -4.09 2.05 -10.75
N ASN A 29 -4.97 1.72 -9.81
CA ASN A 29 -4.72 0.87 -8.66
C ASN A 29 -5.97 -0.01 -8.46
N LEU A 30 -5.78 -1.20 -7.91
CA LEU A 30 -6.87 -1.95 -7.27
C LEU A 30 -7.13 -1.34 -5.89
N ASN A 31 -7.23 -2.17 -4.84
CA ASN A 31 -7.38 -1.66 -3.48
C ASN A 31 -6.02 -1.22 -2.94
N LEU A 32 -5.04 -2.13 -2.94
CA LEU A 32 -3.74 -1.93 -2.30
C LEU A 32 -2.56 -1.95 -3.26
N ILE A 33 -2.78 -2.48 -4.46
CA ILE A 33 -1.73 -2.75 -5.45
C ILE A 33 -1.84 -1.81 -6.65
N PRO A 34 -0.71 -1.31 -7.18
CA PRO A 34 -0.68 -0.57 -8.43
C PRO A 34 -0.97 -1.47 -9.63
N CYS A 35 -1.79 -0.97 -10.54
CA CYS A 35 -1.99 -1.57 -11.86
C CYS A 35 -0.96 -1.00 -12.86
N ALA A 36 -0.89 -1.56 -14.07
CA ALA A 36 0.04 -1.10 -15.10
C ALA A 36 -0.37 0.24 -15.72
N GLU A 37 -1.65 0.57 -15.63
CA GLU A 37 -2.24 1.73 -16.26
C GLU A 37 -1.90 3.02 -15.54
N THR A 38 -1.79 4.09 -16.32
CA THR A 38 -1.51 5.45 -15.87
C THR A 38 -2.77 6.30 -15.91
N LEU A 39 -2.78 7.40 -15.17
CA LEU A 39 -3.94 8.31 -15.10
C LEU A 39 -4.24 9.04 -16.43
N GLY A 40 -3.25 9.11 -17.33
CA GLY A 40 -3.33 9.95 -18.51
C GLY A 40 -2.93 11.39 -18.22
N LYS A 41 -2.49 12.14 -19.24
CA LYS A 41 -2.09 13.54 -19.05
C LYS A 41 -3.23 14.35 -18.44
N GLY A 42 -2.99 14.98 -17.29
CA GLY A 42 -3.98 15.80 -16.57
C GLY A 42 -4.94 15.01 -15.67
N GLY A 43 -4.83 13.68 -15.62
CA GLY A 43 -5.61 12.86 -14.70
C GLY A 43 -5.09 12.99 -13.26
N TYR A 44 -5.96 12.74 -12.29
CA TYR A 44 -5.64 12.80 -10.87
C TYR A 44 -6.27 11.64 -10.10
N SER A 45 -5.60 11.23 -9.02
CA SER A 45 -6.13 10.27 -8.06
C SER A 45 -5.83 10.74 -6.65
N PHE A 46 -6.81 10.60 -5.77
CA PHE A 46 -6.66 10.78 -4.33
C PHE A 46 -6.97 9.47 -3.65
N SER A 47 -6.11 9.04 -2.74
CA SER A 47 -6.30 7.82 -1.95
C SER A 47 -6.00 8.10 -0.50
N THR A 48 -6.86 7.59 0.37
CA THR A 48 -6.63 7.57 1.81
C THR A 48 -7.17 6.30 2.43
N GLY A 49 -6.72 5.98 3.64
CA GLY A 49 -7.16 4.81 4.36
C GLY A 49 -6.78 4.88 5.82
N MET A 50 -7.04 3.78 6.51
CA MET A 50 -6.66 3.63 7.91
C MET A 50 -6.28 2.18 8.16
N TYR A 51 -5.11 1.95 8.76
CA TYR A 51 -4.56 0.61 9.03
C TYR A 51 -4.06 0.52 10.46
N PRO A 52 -4.51 -0.46 11.24
CA PRO A 52 -4.05 -0.61 12.61
C PRO A 52 -2.64 -1.19 12.63
N TYR A 53 -1.86 -0.77 13.63
CA TYR A 53 -0.58 -1.37 13.96
C TYR A 53 -0.42 -1.37 15.47
N SER A 54 -0.18 -2.56 16.01
CA SER A 54 0.10 -2.73 17.43
C SER A 54 1.34 -3.60 17.61
N LYS A 55 2.25 -3.13 18.46
CA LYS A 55 3.50 -3.81 18.76
C LYS A 55 3.89 -3.49 20.20
N LYS A 56 4.22 -4.55 20.94
CA LYS A 56 4.83 -4.45 22.26
C LYS A 56 6.15 -5.19 22.24
N GLU A 57 7.21 -4.49 22.62
CA GLU A 57 8.57 -5.04 22.68
C GLU A 57 9.17 -4.73 24.04
N SER A 58 9.70 -5.76 24.70
CA SER A 58 10.42 -5.64 25.97
C SER A 58 11.66 -6.51 25.85
N PRO A 59 12.82 -5.96 25.45
CA PRO A 59 14.06 -6.72 25.38
C PRO A 59 14.45 -7.24 26.77
N GLU A 60 15.12 -8.40 26.77
CA GLU A 60 15.72 -8.98 27.99
C GLU A 60 17.00 -8.23 28.39
N ASP A 61 17.71 -7.68 27.40
CA ASP A 61 18.98 -6.99 27.59
C ASP A 61 18.81 -5.48 27.83
N LEU A 62 19.75 -4.91 28.59
CA LEU A 62 19.89 -3.48 28.79
C LEU A 62 20.39 -2.81 27.51
N LYS A 63 19.89 -1.61 27.21
CA LYS A 63 20.33 -0.79 26.08
C LYS A 63 20.96 0.50 26.55
N ASN A 64 21.99 0.96 25.83
CA ASN A 64 22.56 2.28 26.05
C ASN A 64 21.56 3.33 25.54
N VAL A 65 21.14 4.21 26.43
CA VAL A 65 20.22 5.31 26.15
C VAL A 65 20.95 6.63 26.34
N ASP A 66 20.88 7.50 25.35
CA ASP A 66 21.35 8.88 25.47
C ASP A 66 20.32 9.71 26.25
N ILE A 67 20.76 10.22 27.41
CA ILE A 67 19.94 11.07 28.27
C ILE A 67 20.36 12.53 28.02
N GLY A 68 19.55 13.22 27.23
CA GLY A 68 19.66 14.67 27.01
C GLY A 68 20.89 15.11 26.20
N GLY A 69 21.58 14.21 25.50
CA GLY A 69 22.74 14.52 24.66
C GLY A 69 24.06 14.67 25.42
N PHE A 70 24.10 14.34 26.71
CA PHE A 70 25.26 14.57 27.57
C PHE A 70 25.98 13.28 27.99
N PHE A 71 25.26 12.18 28.21
CA PHE A 71 25.84 10.90 28.62
C PHE A 71 24.90 9.73 28.28
N LYS A 72 25.47 8.52 28.19
CA LYS A 72 24.75 7.28 27.89
C LYS A 72 24.67 6.40 29.13
N GLU A 73 23.48 5.87 29.42
CA GLU A 73 23.24 4.95 30.54
C GLU A 73 22.57 3.66 30.06
N LEU A 74 22.85 2.55 30.76
CA LEU A 74 22.25 1.26 30.47
C LEU A 74 20.87 1.16 31.13
N HIS A 75 19.83 1.09 30.31
CA HIS A 75 18.45 1.05 30.76
C HIS A 75 17.68 -0.10 30.13
N LYS A 76 16.68 -0.60 30.84
CA LYS A 76 15.68 -1.48 30.23
C LYS A 76 14.64 -0.63 29.53
N VAL A 77 14.58 -0.73 28.20
CA VAL A 77 13.70 0.09 27.34
C VAL A 77 12.63 -0.78 26.75
N GLU A 78 11.37 -0.51 27.06
CA GLU A 78 10.21 -1.13 26.41
C GLU A 78 9.67 -0.22 25.30
N LEU A 79 9.15 -0.80 24.23
CA LEU A 79 8.37 -0.10 23.22
C LEU A 79 6.91 -0.57 23.31
N ASN A 80 5.99 0.37 23.41
CA ASN A 80 4.56 0.13 23.28
C ASN A 80 4.00 1.00 22.16
N SER A 81 3.49 0.38 21.10
CA SER A 81 2.86 1.07 19.98
C SER A 81 1.45 0.50 19.77
N ASP A 82 0.46 1.37 19.77
CA ASP A 82 -0.91 1.10 19.37
C ASP A 82 -1.43 2.32 18.58
N ILE A 83 -1.26 2.24 17.27
CA ILE A 83 -1.51 3.35 16.35
C ILE A 83 -2.32 2.91 15.14
N TRP A 84 -2.93 3.89 14.50
CA TRP A 84 -3.53 3.78 13.18
C TRP A 84 -2.73 4.59 12.18
N PHE A 85 -2.22 3.92 11.15
CA PHE A 85 -1.63 4.56 9.99
C PHE A 85 -2.71 5.11 9.08
N ILE A 86 -2.62 6.39 8.76
CA ILE A 86 -3.48 7.12 7.85
C ILE A 86 -2.63 7.52 6.63
N PRO A 87 -2.48 6.63 5.63
CA PRO A 87 -1.86 7.01 4.38
C PRO A 87 -2.75 8.00 3.64
N VAL A 88 -2.14 9.05 3.11
CA VAL A 88 -2.74 9.99 2.15
C VAL A 88 -1.83 10.06 0.94
N ARG A 89 -2.38 9.82 -0.24
CA ARG A 89 -1.64 9.82 -1.51
C ARG A 89 -2.42 10.61 -2.55
N ILE A 90 -1.72 11.47 -3.27
CA ILE A 90 -2.22 12.17 -4.44
C ILE A 90 -1.32 11.78 -5.61
N THR A 91 -1.93 11.31 -6.68
CA THR A 91 -1.22 10.95 -7.92
C THR A 91 -1.72 11.84 -9.04
N TYR A 92 -0.80 12.33 -9.88
CA TYR A 92 -1.09 13.18 -11.03
C TYR A 92 -0.43 12.60 -12.29
N GLY A 93 -1.20 12.49 -13.36
CA GLY A 93 -0.72 12.07 -14.67
C GLY A 93 -0.01 13.21 -15.39
N ILE A 94 1.33 13.17 -15.40
CA ILE A 94 2.19 14.15 -16.09
C ILE A 94 2.07 13.99 -17.61
N THR A 95 2.04 12.74 -18.07
CA THR A 95 1.84 12.36 -19.47
C THR A 95 0.96 11.12 -19.55
N ASP A 96 0.62 10.69 -20.76
CA ASP A 96 -0.13 9.43 -20.95
C ASP A 96 0.63 8.17 -20.50
N ARG A 97 1.92 8.31 -20.17
CA ARG A 97 2.78 7.21 -19.70
C ARG A 97 3.44 7.45 -18.35
N LEU A 98 3.26 8.61 -17.74
CA LEU A 98 4.00 8.97 -16.53
C LEU A 98 3.05 9.56 -15.50
N ASP A 99 2.96 8.87 -14.37
CA ASP A 99 2.30 9.35 -13.17
C ASP A 99 3.35 9.75 -12.13
N PHE A 100 3.05 10.82 -11.39
CA PHE A 100 3.80 11.25 -10.24
C PHE A 100 2.90 11.20 -9.00
N THR A 101 3.38 10.57 -7.93
CA THR A 101 2.68 10.44 -6.65
C THR A 101 3.39 11.27 -5.60
N PHE A 102 2.62 11.98 -4.78
CA PHE A 102 3.11 12.63 -3.57
C PHE A 102 2.12 12.36 -2.42
N GLY A 103 2.62 12.42 -1.19
CA GLY A 103 1.77 12.25 -0.02
C GLY A 103 2.57 11.92 1.21
N GLY A 104 1.95 11.20 2.13
CA GLY A 104 2.56 10.83 3.39
C GLY A 104 1.64 9.97 4.24
N THR A 105 2.20 9.36 5.27
CA THR A 105 1.48 8.54 6.22
C THR A 105 1.57 9.23 7.56
N TYR A 106 0.42 9.49 8.16
CA TYR A 106 0.35 10.02 9.52
C TYR A 106 -0.06 8.90 10.47
N ALA A 107 0.39 8.93 11.71
CA ALA A 107 -0.11 8.05 12.75
C ALA A 107 -1.04 8.79 13.71
N THR A 108 -2.06 8.11 14.21
CA THR A 108 -2.85 8.54 15.36
C THR A 108 -2.94 7.41 16.37
N GLY A 109 -3.02 7.73 17.66
CA GLY A 109 -2.82 6.78 18.76
C GLY A 109 -1.49 7.02 19.45
N ASP A 110 -1.02 6.03 20.21
CA ASP A 110 0.12 6.17 21.10
C ASP A 110 1.28 5.28 20.65
N THR A 111 2.46 5.86 20.52
CA THR A 111 3.71 5.11 20.41
C THR A 111 4.66 5.66 21.45
N GLU A 112 5.12 4.79 22.34
CA GLU A 112 5.84 5.18 23.53
C GLU A 112 7.07 4.29 23.73
N LYS A 113 8.21 4.93 24.00
CA LYS A 113 9.36 4.28 24.63
C LYS A 113 9.27 4.46 26.14
N VAL A 114 9.36 3.36 26.88
CA VAL A 114 9.31 3.34 28.33
C VAL A 114 10.66 2.93 28.88
N ILE A 115 11.32 3.83 29.60
CA ILE A 115 12.52 3.53 30.36
C ILE A 115 12.12 3.07 31.76
N LEU A 116 12.57 1.88 32.15
CA LEU A 116 12.46 1.37 33.52
C LEU A 116 13.74 1.71 34.29
N ASP A 117 13.61 1.99 35.59
CA ASP A 117 14.73 2.26 36.51
C ASP A 117 15.60 3.48 36.13
N TYR A 118 14.94 4.53 35.63
CA TYR A 118 15.54 5.82 35.38
C TYR A 118 16.11 6.37 36.71
N TYR A 119 17.44 6.43 36.84
CA TYR A 119 18.28 6.75 38.02
C TYR A 119 18.87 5.60 38.86
N GLU A 120 18.84 4.34 38.41
CA GLU A 120 19.56 3.22 39.08
C GLU A 120 19.26 3.09 40.59
N ILE A 121 18.05 3.46 41.03
CA ILE A 121 17.68 3.40 42.46
C ILE A 121 17.19 1.98 42.83
N GLY A 122 17.17 1.06 41.86
CA GLY A 122 16.65 -0.30 42.03
C GLY A 122 15.12 -0.34 42.20
N ASP A 123 14.44 0.75 41.84
CA ASP A 123 12.98 0.90 41.96
C ASP A 123 12.33 0.77 40.58
N GLN A 124 12.07 -0.49 40.20
CA GLN A 124 11.40 -0.84 38.94
C GLN A 124 9.96 -0.29 38.83
N SER A 125 9.40 0.30 39.90
CA SER A 125 8.09 0.95 39.86
C SER A 125 8.13 2.32 39.16
N LYS A 126 9.30 2.95 39.07
CA LYS A 126 9.47 4.24 38.38
C LYS A 126 9.70 4.02 36.90
N LYS A 127 8.75 4.51 36.11
CA LYS A 127 8.78 4.45 34.65
C LYS A 127 8.82 5.85 34.07
N ARG A 128 9.65 6.07 33.07
CA ARG A 128 9.65 7.30 32.28
C ARG A 128 9.17 6.98 30.87
N VAL A 129 8.17 7.72 30.42
CA VAL A 129 7.48 7.48 29.15
C VAL A 129 7.82 8.61 28.19
N TYR A 130 8.22 8.24 26.98
CA TYR A 130 8.56 9.17 25.90
C TYR A 130 7.69 8.85 24.70
N SER A 131 6.87 9.83 24.29
CA SER A 131 6.03 9.71 23.10
C SER A 131 6.88 9.83 21.84
N GLN A 132 6.73 8.90 20.90
CA GLN A 132 7.41 8.92 19.62
C GLN A 132 6.47 9.41 18.52
N MET A 133 6.98 10.31 17.68
CA MET A 133 6.29 10.73 16.48
C MET A 133 6.49 9.69 15.37
N VAL A 134 5.40 9.32 14.68
CA VAL A 134 5.43 8.40 13.55
C VAL A 134 4.73 9.05 12.36
N LEU A 135 5.51 9.41 11.35
CA LEU A 135 5.01 9.98 10.11
C LEU A 135 6.04 9.87 8.99
N ASP A 136 5.59 9.83 7.74
CA ASP A 136 6.46 9.93 6.57
C ASP A 136 5.92 10.86 5.49
N GLY A 137 6.84 11.39 4.68
CA GLY A 137 6.57 11.95 3.37
C GLY A 137 6.93 10.92 2.30
N VAL A 138 6.10 10.82 1.26
CA VAL A 138 6.28 9.91 0.13
C VAL A 138 6.27 10.67 -1.18
N MET A 139 7.23 10.36 -2.04
CA MET A 139 7.26 10.80 -3.43
C MET A 139 7.49 9.58 -4.32
N GLY A 140 6.77 9.47 -5.42
CA GLY A 140 6.85 8.32 -6.30
C GLY A 140 6.58 8.64 -7.75
N MET A 141 6.96 7.71 -8.61
CA MET A 141 6.82 7.81 -10.05
C MET A 141 6.38 6.45 -10.59
N LYS A 142 5.49 6.43 -11.57
CA LYS A 142 5.13 5.22 -12.31
C LYS A 142 5.15 5.51 -13.80
N TYR A 143 5.94 4.73 -14.52
CA TYR A 143 6.10 4.82 -15.97
C TYR A 143 5.49 3.60 -16.66
N LYS A 144 4.53 3.83 -17.55
CA LYS A 144 3.92 2.80 -18.39
C LYS A 144 4.84 2.49 -19.57
N ILE A 145 5.36 1.28 -19.59
CA ILE A 145 6.28 0.77 -20.60
C ILE A 145 5.51 0.47 -21.89
N GLN A 146 4.37 -0.20 -21.76
CA GLN A 146 3.54 -0.60 -22.90
C GLN A 146 2.07 -0.73 -22.49
N ASP A 147 1.18 -0.52 -23.46
CA ASP A 147 -0.24 -0.84 -23.37
C ASP A 147 -0.49 -2.32 -23.72
N VAL A 148 -1.69 -2.81 -23.41
CA VAL A 148 -2.13 -4.14 -23.86
C VAL A 148 -2.08 -4.21 -25.38
N THR A 149 -1.37 -5.21 -25.91
CA THR A 149 -1.23 -5.41 -27.37
C THR A 149 -1.47 -6.88 -27.72
N GLY A 150 -2.68 -7.20 -28.18
CA GLY A 150 -3.09 -8.58 -28.45
C GLY A 150 -3.03 -9.43 -27.19
N ASN A 151 -2.15 -10.44 -27.18
CA ASN A 151 -1.94 -11.32 -26.02
C ASN A 151 -0.83 -10.84 -25.06
N ILE A 152 -0.30 -9.64 -25.29
CA ILE A 152 0.77 -9.07 -24.46
C ILE A 152 0.13 -8.14 -23.40
N PRO A 153 0.43 -8.34 -22.10
CA PRO A 153 -0.12 -7.51 -21.02
C PRO A 153 0.43 -6.10 -21.05
N ALA A 154 -0.32 -5.14 -20.49
CA ALA A 154 0.23 -3.84 -20.14
C ALA A 154 1.30 -4.01 -19.07
N LEU A 155 2.37 -3.20 -19.15
CA LEU A 155 3.46 -3.23 -18.18
C LEU A 155 3.83 -1.82 -17.74
N SER A 156 4.13 -1.68 -16.46
CA SER A 156 4.68 -0.46 -15.88
C SER A 156 5.82 -0.76 -14.93
N PHE A 157 6.68 0.23 -14.74
CA PHE A 157 7.72 0.25 -13.73
C PHE A 157 7.53 1.50 -12.88
N GLY A 158 7.66 1.37 -11.57
CA GLY A 158 7.52 2.49 -10.67
C GLY A 158 8.43 2.39 -9.47
N GLY A 159 8.48 3.48 -8.71
CA GLY A 159 9.16 3.51 -7.43
C GLY A 159 8.65 4.64 -6.56
N GLU A 160 8.86 4.48 -5.26
CA GLU A 160 8.50 5.43 -4.21
C GLU A 160 9.67 5.59 -3.25
N LEU A 161 9.95 6.83 -2.86
CA LEU A 161 10.85 7.20 -1.79
C LEU A 161 10.02 7.64 -0.59
N GLN A 162 10.37 7.13 0.59
CA GLN A 162 9.74 7.48 1.86
C GLN A 162 10.81 8.07 2.78
N ILE A 163 10.50 9.19 3.44
CA ILE A 163 11.40 9.85 4.39
C ILE A 163 10.57 10.33 5.57
N GLY A 164 11.01 10.05 6.79
CA GLY A 164 10.33 10.53 7.98
C GLY A 164 10.78 9.83 9.25
N TYR A 165 9.85 9.68 10.17
CA TYR A 165 10.02 9.02 11.47
C TYR A 165 9.14 7.78 11.55
N THR A 166 9.73 6.65 11.91
CA THR A 166 9.05 5.36 12.04
C THR A 166 9.10 4.85 13.48
N VAL A 167 8.30 3.83 13.77
CA VAL A 167 8.34 3.10 15.02
C VAL A 167 9.71 2.45 15.18
N ASP A 168 10.37 2.64 16.33
CA ASP A 168 11.65 2.00 16.63
C ASP A 168 11.47 0.57 17.18
N ASP A 169 10.83 -0.29 16.38
CA ASP A 169 10.53 -1.68 16.76
C ASP A 169 11.75 -2.61 16.84
N GLY A 170 12.95 -2.14 16.49
CA GLY A 170 14.21 -2.83 16.77
C GLY A 170 14.96 -2.27 17.99
N LEU A 171 14.44 -1.19 18.58
CA LEU A 171 15.11 -0.38 19.61
C LEU A 171 16.55 -0.05 19.19
N ILE A 172 16.72 0.33 17.93
CA ILE A 172 18.04 0.60 17.34
C ILE A 172 18.52 1.98 17.77
N ASP A 173 17.58 2.92 17.92
CA ASP A 173 17.88 4.27 18.32
C ASP A 173 18.22 4.32 19.81
N GLU A 174 19.38 4.90 20.10
CA GLU A 174 19.82 5.16 21.47
C GLU A 174 19.11 6.41 22.04
N THR A 175 18.47 7.22 21.20
CA THR A 175 17.66 8.36 21.64
C THR A 175 16.26 7.91 22.04
N VAL A 176 15.72 8.56 23.07
CA VAL A 176 14.43 8.20 23.68
C VAL A 176 13.28 9.11 23.31
N GLU A 177 13.56 10.35 22.92
CA GLU A 177 12.54 11.38 22.71
C GLU A 177 11.94 11.37 21.29
N ASP A 178 12.68 10.87 20.30
CA ASP A 178 12.25 10.91 18.90
C ASP A 178 11.84 9.53 18.37
N GLY A 179 10.99 9.52 17.33
CA GLY A 179 10.81 8.33 16.48
C GLY A 179 12.10 8.01 15.72
N PHE A 180 12.22 6.81 15.16
CA PHE A 180 13.43 6.42 14.42
C PHE A 180 13.44 7.14 13.05
N PRO A 181 14.41 8.03 12.76
CA PRO A 181 14.48 8.68 11.47
C PRO A 181 14.86 7.65 10.40
N PHE A 182 14.11 7.61 9.29
CA PHE A 182 14.34 6.64 8.24
C PHE A 182 14.21 7.22 6.83
N VAL A 183 14.92 6.56 5.92
CA VAL A 183 14.73 6.69 4.47
C VAL A 183 14.46 5.31 3.93
N ALA A 184 13.47 5.19 3.05
CA ALA A 184 13.16 3.94 2.38
C ALA A 184 12.88 4.16 0.89
N SER A 185 13.08 3.08 0.13
CA SER A 185 12.79 3.02 -1.30
C SER A 185 12.01 1.76 -1.59
N LEU A 186 10.91 1.91 -2.32
CA LEU A 186 10.16 0.84 -2.95
C LEU A 186 10.39 0.96 -4.45
N ILE A 187 10.83 -0.11 -5.10
CA ILE A 187 10.89 -0.21 -6.57
C ILE A 187 10.02 -1.38 -6.99
N TYR A 188 9.20 -1.21 -8.01
CA TYR A 188 8.26 -2.24 -8.44
C TYR A 188 8.03 -2.25 -9.95
N MET A 189 7.55 -3.40 -10.43
CA MET A 189 6.94 -3.58 -11.74
C MET A 189 5.52 -4.07 -11.55
N SER A 190 4.60 -3.58 -12.38
CA SER A 190 3.22 -4.07 -12.43
C SER A 190 2.82 -4.46 -13.85
N GLY A 191 1.97 -5.46 -13.95
CA GLY A 191 1.37 -5.97 -15.16
C GLY A 191 -0.14 -6.01 -15.03
N SER A 192 -0.84 -5.79 -16.15
CA SER A 192 -2.29 -5.86 -16.20
C SER A 192 -2.76 -6.45 -17.51
N TYR A 193 -3.78 -7.32 -17.45
CA TYR A 193 -4.29 -8.04 -18.59
C TYR A 193 -5.79 -8.29 -18.46
N ASP A 194 -6.54 -7.93 -19.51
CA ASP A 194 -7.97 -8.16 -19.58
C ASP A 194 -8.25 -9.54 -20.20
N ALA A 195 -8.65 -10.50 -19.37
CA ALA A 195 -9.03 -11.84 -19.77
C ALA A 195 -10.57 -11.92 -19.94
N ASN A 196 -11.06 -11.43 -21.08
CA ASN A 196 -12.48 -11.34 -21.43
C ASN A 196 -13.30 -10.50 -20.42
N VAL A 197 -13.85 -11.16 -19.40
CA VAL A 197 -14.78 -10.60 -18.40
C VAL A 197 -14.09 -10.36 -17.05
N ILE A 198 -12.80 -10.67 -16.93
CA ILE A 198 -12.02 -10.52 -15.70
C ILE A 198 -10.72 -9.81 -16.07
N SER A 199 -10.38 -8.76 -15.33
CA SER A 199 -9.06 -8.13 -15.43
C SER A 199 -8.16 -8.69 -14.34
N VAL A 200 -6.94 -9.06 -14.73
CA VAL A 200 -5.93 -9.62 -13.84
C VAL A 200 -4.78 -8.64 -13.73
N HIS A 201 -4.38 -8.37 -12.49
CA HIS A 201 -3.32 -7.43 -12.16
C HIS A 201 -2.29 -8.14 -11.29
N GLY A 202 -1.03 -7.79 -11.45
CA GLY A 202 0.02 -8.34 -10.61
C GLY A 202 1.27 -7.50 -10.64
N GLY A 203 2.14 -7.73 -9.67
CA GLY A 203 3.37 -6.98 -9.55
C GLY A 203 4.37 -7.66 -8.63
N LEU A 204 5.62 -7.25 -8.81
CA LEU A 204 6.73 -7.60 -7.95
C LEU A 204 7.56 -6.36 -7.68
N GLY A 205 8.23 -6.34 -6.54
CA GLY A 205 9.13 -5.25 -6.21
C GLY A 205 10.15 -5.59 -5.16
N MET A 206 10.81 -4.56 -4.68
CA MET A 206 11.80 -4.60 -3.63
C MET A 206 11.65 -3.37 -2.76
N PHE A 207 11.55 -3.57 -1.46
CA PHE A 207 11.55 -2.51 -0.46
C PHE A 207 12.84 -2.58 0.36
N VAL A 208 13.54 -1.45 0.46
CA VAL A 208 14.74 -1.29 1.27
C VAL A 208 14.56 -0.07 2.14
N SER A 209 14.88 -0.17 3.43
CA SER A 209 14.88 0.96 4.35
C SER A 209 16.18 1.03 5.15
N SER A 210 16.57 2.23 5.58
CA SER A 210 17.69 2.42 6.51
C SER A 210 17.49 1.63 7.80
N LYS A 211 16.24 1.51 8.26
CA LYS A 211 15.85 0.67 9.40
C LYS A 211 16.12 -0.82 9.16
N SER A 212 15.74 -1.33 8.00
CA SER A 212 15.99 -2.74 7.63
C SER A 212 17.49 -3.04 7.65
N ILE A 213 18.32 -2.13 7.10
CA ILE A 213 19.78 -2.27 7.09
C ILE A 213 20.33 -2.35 8.51
N GLN A 214 19.88 -1.47 9.41
CA GLN A 214 20.36 -1.45 10.80
C GLN A 214 19.86 -2.64 11.64
N THR A 215 18.73 -3.24 11.28
CA THR A 215 18.22 -4.49 11.90
C THR A 215 18.76 -5.77 11.25
N ASN A 216 19.77 -5.68 10.36
CA ASN A 216 20.28 -6.80 9.56
C ASN A 216 19.23 -7.50 8.68
N GLN A 217 18.13 -6.82 8.36
CA GLN A 217 17.15 -7.25 7.38
C GLN A 217 17.55 -6.73 5.99
N ARG A 218 17.74 -7.64 5.02
CA ARG A 218 18.28 -7.27 3.70
C ARG A 218 17.31 -6.39 2.89
N PHE A 219 16.13 -6.93 2.58
CA PHE A 219 15.07 -6.27 1.81
C PHE A 219 13.78 -7.09 1.90
N ASP A 220 12.63 -6.43 1.72
CA ASP A 220 11.34 -7.11 1.60
C ASP A 220 10.92 -7.19 0.12
N ILE A 221 10.26 -8.27 -0.26
CA ILE A 221 9.78 -8.52 -1.63
C ILE A 221 8.25 -8.42 -1.65
N PRO A 222 7.66 -7.27 -2.04
CA PRO A 222 6.24 -7.16 -2.26
C PRO A 222 5.82 -7.97 -3.49
N ILE A 223 5.16 -9.10 -3.26
CA ILE A 223 4.44 -9.86 -4.29
C ILE A 223 2.98 -9.41 -4.26
N GLN A 224 2.45 -9.03 -5.41
CA GLN A 224 1.14 -8.43 -5.56
C GLN A 224 0.35 -9.14 -6.64
N VAL A 225 -0.89 -9.51 -6.36
CA VAL A 225 -1.80 -10.15 -7.33
C VAL A 225 -3.21 -9.69 -7.02
N GLY A 226 -4.00 -9.37 -8.04
CA GLY A 226 -5.39 -9.05 -7.86
C GLY A 226 -6.22 -9.25 -9.11
N ILE A 227 -7.52 -9.27 -8.91
CA ILE A 227 -8.53 -9.45 -9.96
C ILE A 227 -9.62 -8.39 -9.82
N GLU A 228 -10.15 -7.98 -10.96
CA GLU A 228 -11.31 -7.11 -11.07
C GLU A 228 -12.38 -7.81 -11.92
N VAL A 229 -13.61 -7.83 -11.40
CA VAL A 229 -14.77 -8.44 -12.08
C VAL A 229 -15.86 -7.37 -12.22
N PRO A 230 -16.10 -6.82 -13.43
CA PRO A 230 -17.13 -5.81 -13.67
C PRO A 230 -18.55 -6.40 -13.57
N PHE A 231 -19.47 -5.64 -12.98
CA PHE A 231 -20.90 -5.94 -12.92
C PHE A 231 -21.73 -4.64 -12.75
N GLY A 232 -22.72 -4.41 -13.63
CA GLY A 232 -23.77 -3.41 -13.40
C GLY A 232 -23.31 -1.96 -13.11
N GLY A 233 -22.19 -1.51 -13.70
CA GLY A 233 -21.59 -0.18 -13.43
C GLY A 233 -20.60 -0.14 -12.25
N PHE A 234 -20.34 -1.29 -11.65
CA PHE A 234 -19.37 -1.50 -10.59
C PHE A 234 -18.35 -2.54 -11.02
N ALA A 235 -17.30 -2.71 -10.21
CA ALA A 235 -16.44 -3.87 -10.28
C ALA A 235 -16.09 -4.39 -8.88
N ALA A 236 -16.07 -5.70 -8.72
CA ALA A 236 -15.60 -6.35 -7.51
C ALA A 236 -14.09 -6.49 -7.62
N VAL A 237 -13.38 -6.01 -6.60
CA VAL A 237 -11.93 -5.98 -6.58
C VAL A 237 -11.43 -6.84 -5.44
N ILE A 238 -10.56 -7.78 -5.74
CA ILE A 238 -9.88 -8.61 -4.74
C ILE A 238 -8.39 -8.56 -5.03
N ASP A 239 -7.59 -8.22 -4.03
CA ASP A 239 -6.14 -8.28 -4.17
C ASP A 239 -5.43 -8.85 -2.94
N TYR A 240 -4.24 -9.37 -3.20
CA TYR A 240 -3.27 -9.81 -2.23
C TYR A 240 -2.02 -8.97 -2.37
N ASN A 241 -1.52 -8.47 -1.24
CA ASN A 241 -0.27 -7.75 -1.15
C ASN A 241 0.60 -8.36 -0.05
N GLY A 242 1.68 -9.03 -0.47
CA GLY A 242 2.62 -9.66 0.46
C GLY A 242 3.33 -8.67 1.38
N TYR A 243 3.50 -7.41 0.94
CA TYR A 243 4.18 -6.39 1.71
C TYR A 243 3.73 -4.97 1.33
N LYS A 244 3.20 -4.21 2.29
CA LYS A 244 2.84 -2.79 2.13
C LYS A 244 3.63 -1.95 3.14
N PRO A 245 4.55 -1.08 2.69
CA PRO A 245 5.24 -0.16 3.59
C PRO A 245 4.33 1.04 3.94
N LEU A 246 4.18 1.31 5.24
CA LEU A 246 3.51 2.48 5.80
C LEU A 246 4.42 3.10 6.86
N SER A 247 4.90 4.32 6.64
CA SER A 247 5.80 5.01 7.58
C SER A 247 6.98 4.14 8.01
N GLY A 248 7.64 3.44 7.08
CA GLY A 248 8.77 2.55 7.37
C GLY A 248 8.43 1.22 8.05
N VAL A 249 7.16 0.99 8.40
CA VAL A 249 6.65 -0.28 8.94
C VAL A 249 6.06 -1.12 7.80
N GLY A 250 6.46 -2.38 7.73
CA GLY A 250 5.98 -3.33 6.73
C GLY A 250 4.78 -4.14 7.20
N LEU A 251 3.59 -3.83 6.68
CA LEU A 251 2.42 -4.70 6.84
C LEU A 251 2.51 -5.88 5.86
N LYS A 252 2.38 -7.11 6.37
CA LYS A 252 2.64 -8.34 5.59
C LYS A 252 1.36 -9.12 5.31
N ASN A 253 1.34 -9.83 4.18
CA ASN A 253 0.31 -10.81 3.79
C ASN A 253 -1.13 -10.26 3.88
N ILE A 254 -1.36 -9.11 3.25
CA ILE A 254 -2.65 -8.42 3.29
C ILE A 254 -3.53 -8.97 2.17
N LEU A 255 -4.70 -9.47 2.52
CA LEU A 255 -5.77 -9.76 1.56
C LEU A 255 -6.79 -8.62 1.65
N SER A 256 -7.22 -8.08 0.52
CA SER A 256 -8.22 -7.02 0.47
C SER A 256 -9.36 -7.37 -0.47
N GLY A 257 -10.54 -6.83 -0.14
CA GLY A 257 -11.75 -6.92 -0.96
C GLY A 257 -12.45 -5.58 -0.99
N GLY A 258 -12.98 -5.20 -2.14
CA GLY A 258 -13.56 -3.89 -2.35
C GLY A 258 -14.52 -3.83 -3.52
N ILE A 259 -15.15 -2.67 -3.64
CA ILE A 259 -16.04 -2.33 -4.74
C ILE A 259 -15.52 -1.05 -5.36
N ARG A 260 -15.35 -1.10 -6.68
CA ARG A 260 -15.13 0.05 -7.52
C ARG A 260 -16.46 0.46 -8.15
N TYR A 261 -16.77 1.74 -8.12
CA TYR A 261 -17.92 2.34 -8.78
C TYR A 261 -17.45 3.29 -9.86
N ASP A 262 -17.82 3.02 -11.10
CA ASP A 262 -17.50 3.88 -12.24
C ASP A 262 -18.54 5.01 -12.35
N ILE A 263 -18.23 6.14 -11.72
CA ILE A 263 -19.06 7.35 -11.74
C ILE A 263 -19.23 7.84 -13.20
N SER A 264 -18.19 7.72 -14.01
CA SER A 264 -18.21 8.04 -15.44
C SER A 264 -17.14 7.24 -16.18
N GLN A 265 -17.09 7.36 -17.50
CA GLN A 265 -16.03 6.76 -18.33
C GLN A 265 -14.60 7.13 -17.90
N ASN A 266 -14.44 8.24 -17.17
CA ASN A 266 -13.14 8.76 -16.77
C ASN A 266 -12.99 8.89 -15.26
N SER A 267 -13.97 8.47 -14.45
CA SER A 267 -13.93 8.68 -13.02
C SER A 267 -14.46 7.47 -12.26
N ALA A 268 -13.73 7.04 -11.24
CA ALA A 268 -14.06 5.90 -10.42
C ALA A 268 -13.83 6.20 -8.94
N LEU A 269 -14.73 5.71 -8.10
CA LEU A 269 -14.57 5.65 -6.65
C LEU A 269 -14.30 4.20 -6.26
N ASN A 270 -13.23 3.92 -5.54
CA ASN A 270 -12.96 2.61 -4.97
C ASN A 270 -13.07 2.68 -3.44
N ALA A 271 -13.68 1.67 -2.84
CA ALA A 271 -13.73 1.47 -1.40
C ALA A 271 -13.42 0.01 -1.06
N SER A 272 -12.54 -0.22 -0.11
CA SER A 272 -12.05 -1.55 0.23
C SER A 272 -11.76 -1.73 1.71
N ILE A 273 -11.75 -3.00 2.12
CA ILE A 273 -11.34 -3.45 3.45
C ILE A 273 -10.20 -4.46 3.31
N ALA A 274 -9.35 -4.51 4.32
CA ALA A 274 -8.17 -5.37 4.37
C ALA A 274 -8.24 -6.34 5.55
N SER A 275 -7.67 -7.53 5.38
CA SER A 275 -7.63 -8.61 6.38
C SER A 275 -6.95 -8.21 7.69
N VAL A 276 -6.08 -7.19 7.64
CA VAL A 276 -5.43 -6.60 8.81
C VAL A 276 -6.33 -5.66 9.62
N GLY A 277 -7.61 -5.51 9.26
CA GLY A 277 -8.56 -4.63 9.95
C GLY A 277 -8.49 -3.17 9.47
N GLY A 278 -7.97 -2.93 8.27
CA GLY A 278 -7.87 -1.60 7.66
C GLY A 278 -8.88 -1.36 6.55
N PHE A 279 -8.98 -0.11 6.09
CA PHE A 279 -9.79 0.26 4.93
C PHE A 279 -9.06 1.24 4.01
N THR A 280 -9.51 1.35 2.76
CA THR A 280 -9.04 2.36 1.82
C THR A 280 -10.18 2.88 0.97
N ILE A 281 -10.14 4.18 0.70
CA ILE A 281 -11.03 4.89 -0.20
C ILE A 281 -10.15 5.65 -1.18
N SER A 282 -10.46 5.53 -2.46
CA SER A 282 -9.79 6.31 -3.49
C SER A 282 -10.77 6.85 -4.51
N LEU A 283 -10.51 8.07 -4.96
CA LEU A 283 -11.20 8.72 -6.05
C LEU A 283 -10.20 8.92 -7.18
N THR A 284 -10.50 8.38 -8.34
CA THR A 284 -9.66 8.50 -9.53
C THR A 284 -10.45 9.21 -10.61
N ILE A 285 -9.81 10.19 -11.26
CA ILE A 285 -10.34 10.95 -12.38
C ILE A 285 -9.25 10.98 -13.45
N GLY A 286 -9.32 10.03 -14.35
CA GLY A 286 -8.39 9.91 -15.47
C GLY A 286 -8.73 10.86 -16.62
N THR A 287 -7.85 10.93 -17.61
CA THR A 287 -8.17 11.57 -18.89
C THR A 287 -8.41 10.51 -19.96
N LYS A 288 -9.32 10.83 -20.89
CA LYS A 288 -9.73 9.92 -21.95
C LYS A 288 -8.50 9.48 -22.74
N SER A 289 -8.13 8.20 -22.63
CA SER A 289 -7.25 7.57 -23.60
C SER A 289 -7.91 7.74 -24.97
N SER A 290 -7.29 8.51 -25.86
CA SER A 290 -7.61 8.52 -27.28
C SER A 290 -7.12 7.22 -27.91
N SER A 291 -7.67 6.09 -27.48
CA SER A 291 -7.57 4.83 -28.20
C SER A 291 -8.98 4.36 -28.47
N ALA A 292 -9.57 4.84 -29.56
CA ALA A 292 -10.61 4.07 -30.21
C ALA A 292 -10.02 2.68 -30.43
N SER A 293 -10.65 1.65 -29.84
CA SER A 293 -10.39 0.26 -30.19
C SER A 293 -10.44 0.19 -31.71
N LYS A 294 -9.29 -0.03 -32.37
CA LYS A 294 -9.34 -0.39 -33.79
C LYS A 294 -10.18 -1.65 -33.85
N PRO A 295 -11.27 -1.68 -34.64
CA PRO A 295 -12.01 -2.92 -34.83
C PRO A 295 -11.00 -3.96 -35.28
N ILE A 296 -11.06 -5.13 -34.63
CA ILE A 296 -10.31 -6.31 -35.03
C ILE A 296 -10.59 -6.48 -36.51
N GLN A 297 -9.58 -6.21 -37.36
CA GLN A 297 -9.69 -6.58 -38.77
C GLN A 297 -9.81 -8.09 -38.77
N SER A 298 -11.01 -8.57 -39.12
CA SER A 298 -11.23 -9.98 -39.44
C SER A 298 -10.15 -10.41 -40.42
N ALA A 299 -9.45 -11.50 -40.10
CA ALA A 299 -8.43 -12.07 -40.95
C ALA A 299 -8.94 -12.16 -42.41
N PRO A 300 -8.09 -11.86 -43.42
CA PRO A 300 -8.50 -12.05 -44.80
C PRO A 300 -8.85 -13.52 -45.01
N SER A 301 -10.07 -13.80 -45.48
CA SER A 301 -10.46 -15.13 -45.88
C SER A 301 -9.56 -15.56 -47.04
N LEU A 302 -8.71 -16.55 -46.80
CA LEU A 302 -8.04 -17.29 -47.86
C LEU A 302 -9.00 -18.37 -48.37
N PHE A 303 -10.06 -17.94 -49.05
CA PHE A 303 -10.86 -18.73 -49.98
C PHE A 303 -11.45 -17.79 -51.03
#